data_AF-A0A7C9AFQ9-F1
#
_entry.id   AF-A0A7C9AFQ9-F1
#
_cell.length_a   1.000
_cell.length_b   1.000
_cell.length_c   1.000
_cell.angle_alpha   90.00
_cell.angle_beta   90.00
_cell.angle_gamma   90.00
#
_symmetry.space_group_name_H-M   'P 1'
#
loop_
_entity.id
_entity.type
_entity.pdbx_description
1 polymer ?
#
loop_
_entity_poly.entity_id
_entity_poly.type
_entity_poly.pdbx_seq_one_letter_code
_entity_poly.pdbx_strand_id
1 'polypeptide(L)'
;MDIGTLLSAAQTLFAALQCEELREACSILDYKSELKRFEYTVNTVKAVLEDVESRQVDVKLTSEAQLYVDQLKDAVYDADDLLDEFVTLARGKKLIEGG
;
A
#
# COMPACT_ATOMS: atom_id res chain seq x y z
N MET A 1 3.94 -16.89 6.36
CA MET A 1 3.07 -16.42 5.27
C MET A 1 3.65 -16.99 4.00
N ASP A 2 2.87 -17.77 3.26
CA ASP A 2 3.27 -18.34 1.96
C ASP A 2 3.14 -17.28 0.84
N ILE A 3 3.80 -17.55 -0.29
CA ILE A 3 3.83 -16.65 -1.45
C ILE A 3 2.44 -16.40 -2.03
N GLY A 4 1.54 -17.40 -2.02
CA GLY A 4 0.17 -17.25 -2.52
C GLY A 4 -0.64 -16.26 -1.68
N THR A 5 -0.50 -16.31 -0.36
CA THR A 5 -1.10 -15.32 0.55
C THR A 5 -0.55 -13.91 0.29
N LEU A 6 0.77 -13.77 0.10
CA LEU A 6 1.39 -12.47 -0.22
C LEU A 6 0.93 -11.91 -1.56
N LEU A 7 0.82 -12.76 -2.59
CA LEU A 7 0.37 -12.36 -3.91
C LEU A 7 -1.09 -11.87 -3.86
N SER A 8 -1.96 -12.61 -3.16
CA SER A 8 -3.36 -12.21 -2.96
C SER A 8 -3.47 -10.86 -2.25
N ALA A 9 -2.65 -10.63 -1.23
CA ALA A 9 -2.60 -9.34 -0.54
C ALA A 9 -2.12 -8.21 -1.46
N ALA A 10 -1.05 -8.41 -2.22
CA ALA A 10 -0.53 -7.42 -3.18
C ALA A 10 -1.55 -7.09 -4.28
N GLN A 11 -2.27 -8.09 -4.81
CA GLN A 11 -3.35 -7.90 -5.77
C GLN A 11 -4.51 -7.11 -5.18
N THR A 12 -4.91 -7.41 -3.95
CA THR A 12 -5.98 -6.70 -3.24
C THR A 12 -5.60 -5.24 -2.99
N LEU A 13 -4.37 -4.99 -2.52
CA LEU A 13 -3.84 -3.63 -2.35
C LEU A 13 -3.81 -2.87 -3.67
N PHE A 14 -3.33 -3.51 -4.75
CA PHE A 14 -3.32 -2.88 -6.07
C PHE A 14 -4.72 -2.48 -6.52
N ALA A 15 -5.72 -3.34 -6.31
CA ALA A 15 -7.12 -3.03 -6.62
C ALA A 15 -7.65 -1.86 -5.78
N ALA A 16 -7.32 -1.81 -4.49
CA ALA A 16 -7.69 -0.70 -3.61
C ALA A 16 -7.08 0.63 -4.07
N LEU A 17 -5.88 0.62 -4.64
CA LEU A 17 -5.24 1.83 -5.19
C LEU A 17 -5.88 2.34 -6.49
N GLN A 18 -6.60 1.48 -7.21
CA GLN A 18 -7.38 1.87 -8.39
C GLN A 18 -8.75 2.46 -8.05
N CYS A 19 -9.15 2.43 -6.76
CA CYS A 19 -10.41 2.98 -6.27
C CYS A 19 -10.53 4.47 -6.60
N GLU A 20 -11.64 4.89 -7.23
CA GLU A 20 -11.82 6.27 -7.68
C GLU A 20 -11.91 7.23 -6.50
N GLU A 21 -12.59 6.82 -5.43
CA GLU A 21 -12.77 7.58 -4.20
C GLU A 21 -11.43 7.88 -3.53
N LEU A 22 -10.51 6.89 -3.52
CA LEU A 22 -9.17 7.07 -2.97
C LEU A 22 -8.34 8.02 -3.83
N ARG A 23 -8.42 7.89 -5.16
CA ARG A 23 -7.70 8.76 -6.10
C ARG A 23 -8.21 10.21 -6.04
N GLU A 24 -9.51 10.39 -5.85
CA GLU A 24 -10.12 11.71 -5.66
C GLU A 24 -9.70 12.31 -4.31
N ALA A 25 -9.73 11.54 -3.22
CA ALA A 25 -9.26 12.00 -1.92
C ALA A 25 -7.78 12.42 -1.96
N CYS A 26 -6.91 11.58 -2.53
CA CYS A 26 -5.49 11.93 -2.73
C CYS A 26 -5.30 13.12 -3.68
N SER A 27 -6.24 13.37 -4.61
CA SER A 27 -6.24 14.56 -5.45
C SER A 27 -6.54 15.83 -4.67
N ILE A 28 -7.52 15.78 -3.77
CA ILE A 28 -7.94 16.92 -2.97
C ILE A 28 -6.85 17.30 -1.95
N LEU A 29 -6.15 16.29 -1.42
CA LEU A 29 -5.12 16.43 -0.40
C LEU A 29 -3.69 16.61 -0.97
N ASP A 30 -3.54 16.73 -2.30
CA ASP A 30 -2.27 16.90 -3.03
C ASP A 30 -1.27 15.71 -2.93
N TYR A 31 -1.75 14.52 -2.56
CA TYR A 31 -0.95 13.28 -2.46
C TYR A 31 -0.94 12.44 -3.74
N LYS A 32 -1.22 13.02 -4.92
CA LYS A 32 -1.26 12.28 -6.20
C LYS A 32 0.07 11.60 -6.54
N SER A 33 1.18 12.27 -6.26
CA SER A 33 2.53 11.74 -6.51
C SER A 33 2.83 10.56 -5.60
N GLU A 34 2.40 10.63 -4.35
CA GLU A 34 2.66 9.62 -3.34
C GLU A 34 1.83 8.38 -3.62
N LEU A 35 0.56 8.58 -4.02
CA LEU A 35 -0.31 7.51 -4.47
C LEU A 35 0.28 6.78 -5.69
N LYS A 36 0.79 7.52 -6.69
CA LYS A 36 1.46 6.92 -7.86
C LYS A 36 2.73 6.17 -7.48
N ARG A 37 3.52 6.70 -6.53
CA ARG A 37 4.73 6.02 -6.03
C ARG A 37 4.35 4.71 -5.35
N PHE A 38 3.31 4.72 -4.54
CA PHE A 38 2.83 3.54 -3.84
C PHE A 38 2.27 2.49 -4.79
N GLU A 39 1.49 2.90 -5.80
CA GLU A 39 1.02 2.04 -6.89
C GLU A 39 2.19 1.36 -7.62
N TYR A 40 3.24 2.11 -7.95
CA TYR A 40 4.44 1.56 -8.59
C TYR A 40 5.14 0.50 -7.72
N THR A 41 5.30 0.77 -6.41
CA THR A 41 5.89 -0.18 -5.47
C THR A 41 5.05 -1.46 -5.38
N VAL A 42 3.74 -1.33 -5.17
CA VAL A 42 2.81 -2.48 -5.08
C VAL A 42 2.84 -3.31 -6.37
N ASN A 43 2.84 -2.66 -7.53
CA ASN A 43 2.90 -3.35 -8.82
C ASN A 43 4.24 -4.08 -9.02
N THR A 44 5.35 -3.49 -8.57
CA THR A 44 6.67 -4.13 -8.61
C THR A 44 6.70 -5.38 -7.71
N VAL A 45 6.18 -5.29 -6.48
CA VAL A 45 6.11 -6.42 -5.56
C VAL A 45 5.24 -7.53 -6.12
N LYS A 46 4.07 -7.18 -6.68
CA LYS A 46 3.18 -8.13 -7.35
C LYS A 46 3.90 -8.87 -8.48
N ALA A 47 4.60 -8.16 -9.35
CA ALA A 47 5.34 -8.78 -10.47
C ALA A 47 6.45 -9.73 -9.99
N VAL A 48 7.17 -9.37 -8.92
CA VAL A 48 8.19 -10.25 -8.33
C VAL A 48 7.54 -11.50 -7.71
N LEU A 49 6.41 -11.36 -7.02
CA LEU A 49 5.68 -12.50 -6.45
C LEU A 49 5.11 -13.43 -7.53
N GLU A 50 4.61 -12.90 -8.65
CA GLU A 50 4.14 -13.68 -9.80
C GLU A 50 5.28 -14.45 -10.48
N ASP A 51 6.47 -13.85 -10.61
CA ASP A 51 7.66 -14.53 -11.13
C ASP A 51 8.13 -15.66 -10.19
N VAL A 52 8.03 -15.45 -8.87
CA VAL A 52 8.37 -16.48 -7.88
C VAL A 52 7.35 -17.63 -7.87
N GLU A 53 6.04 -17.33 -7.91
CA GLU A 53 4.97 -18.35 -7.92
C GLU A 53 4.99 -19.19 -9.20
N SER A 54 5.14 -18.55 -10.37
CA SER A 54 5.14 -19.23 -11.67
C SER A 54 6.32 -20.20 -11.86
N ARG A 55 7.44 -19.95 -11.18
CA ARG A 55 8.63 -20.80 -11.27
C ARG A 55 8.54 -22.07 -10.40
N GLN A 56 7.48 -22.26 -9.60
CA GLN A 56 7.27 -23.41 -8.71
C GLN A 56 8.51 -23.82 -7.92
N VAL A 57 9.38 -22.86 -7.60
CA VAL A 57 10.56 -23.18 -6.80
C VAL A 57 10.07 -23.23 -5.35
N ASP A 58 10.44 -24.26 -4.59
CA ASP A 58 10.28 -24.39 -3.14
C ASP A 58 11.08 -23.30 -2.38
N VAL A 59 10.97 -22.06 -2.82
CA VAL A 59 11.82 -20.95 -2.45
C VAL A 59 11.07 -20.13 -1.43
N LYS A 60 11.43 -20.39 -0.19
CA LYS A 60 11.56 -19.36 0.84
C LYS A 60 12.03 -18.06 0.16
N LEU A 61 11.18 -17.03 0.14
CA LEU A 61 11.40 -15.73 -0.55
C LEU A 61 12.89 -15.41 -0.68
N THR A 62 13.36 -15.20 -1.92
CA THR A 62 14.75 -14.77 -2.12
C THR A 62 14.99 -13.46 -1.38
N SER A 63 16.24 -13.18 -1.01
CA SER A 63 16.60 -11.94 -0.31
C SER A 63 16.10 -10.69 -1.06
N GLU A 64 16.03 -10.71 -2.40
CA GLU A 64 15.43 -9.61 -3.17
C GLU A 64 13.91 -9.54 -3.04
N ALA A 65 13.18 -10.66 -3.14
CA ALA A 65 11.73 -10.66 -2.96
C ALA A 65 11.33 -10.21 -1.55
N GLN A 66 12.12 -10.60 -0.55
CA GLN A 66 11.95 -10.16 0.83
C GLN A 66 12.15 -8.64 0.97
N LEU A 67 13.17 -8.07 0.31
CA LEU A 67 13.42 -6.63 0.31
C LEU A 67 12.24 -5.84 -0.28
N TYR A 68 11.66 -6.30 -1.39
CA TYR A 68 10.50 -5.63 -1.99
C TYR A 68 9.27 -5.71 -1.08
N VAL A 69 9.03 -6.86 -0.44
CA VAL A 69 7.95 -7.02 0.55
C VAL A 69 8.15 -6.08 1.75
N ASP A 70 9.39 -5.91 2.20
CA ASP A 70 9.69 -5.00 3.31
C ASP A 70 9.49 -3.53 2.90
N GLN A 71 9.90 -3.13 1.68
CA GLN A 71 9.58 -1.80 1.13
C GLN A 71 8.07 -1.54 1.02
N LEU A 72 7.28 -2.57 0.67
CA LEU A 72 5.83 -2.46 0.63
C LEU A 72 5.26 -2.25 2.04
N LYS A 73 5.76 -2.98 3.04
CA LYS A 73 5.35 -2.79 4.43
C LYS A 73 5.66 -1.38 4.91
N ASP A 74 6.87 -0.89 4.67
CA ASP A 74 7.27 0.45 5.07
C ASP A 74 6.31 1.49 4.49
N ALA A 75 6.00 1.39 3.19
CA ALA A 75 5.06 2.31 2.54
C ALA A 75 3.60 2.20 3.06
N VAL A 76 3.17 1.01 3.49
CA VAL A 76 1.85 0.83 4.14
C VAL A 76 1.83 1.48 5.53
N TYR A 77 2.90 1.32 6.32
CA TYR A 77 3.00 1.96 7.63
C TYR A 77 3.05 3.48 7.53
N ASP A 78 3.82 4.02 6.57
CA ASP A 78 3.85 5.46 6.29
C ASP A 78 2.43 5.99 5.98
N ALA A 79 1.62 5.21 5.23
CA ALA A 79 0.26 5.57 4.89
C ALA A 79 -0.70 5.49 6.09
N ASP A 80 -0.54 4.49 6.97
CA ASP A 80 -1.34 4.34 8.19
C ASP A 80 -1.10 5.49 9.16
N ASP A 81 0.17 5.86 9.39
CA ASP A 81 0.56 6.99 10.24
C ASP A 81 -0.04 8.33 9.73
N LEU A 82 -0.01 8.54 8.40
CA LEU A 82 -0.62 9.71 7.76
C LEU A 82 -2.16 9.73 7.93
N LEU A 83 -2.82 8.59 7.79
CA LEU A 83 -4.27 8.48 7.98
C LEU A 83 -4.66 8.73 9.43
N ASP A 84 -3.88 8.26 10.39
CA ASP A 84 -4.07 8.52 11.82
C ASP A 84 -3.92 10.02 12.15
N GLU A 85 -2.95 10.71 11.53
CA GLU A 85 -2.83 12.16 11.64
C GLU A 85 -4.07 12.87 11.08
N PHE A 86 -4.55 12.44 9.90
CA PHE A 86 -5.76 13.01 9.29
C PHE A 86 -7.00 12.81 10.18
N VAL A 87 -7.20 11.62 10.74
CA VAL A 87 -8.29 11.33 11.68
C VAL A 87 -8.17 12.21 12.93
N THR A 88 -6.96 12.41 13.43
CA THR A 88 -6.69 13.26 14.60
C THR A 88 -7.03 14.72 14.31
N LEU A 89 -6.62 15.25 13.16
CA LEU A 89 -6.95 16.61 12.71
C LEU A 89 -8.46 16.80 12.51
N ALA A 90 -9.13 15.82 11.89
CA ALA A 90 -10.58 15.84 11.69
C ALA A 90 -11.35 15.83 13.02
N ARG A 91 -10.88 15.08 14.02
CA ARG A 91 -11.42 15.10 15.39
C ARG A 91 -11.18 16.45 16.07
N GLY A 92 -10.01 17.04 15.91
CA GLY A 92 -9.70 18.38 16.41
C GLY A 92 -10.62 19.45 15.85
N LYS A 93 -10.92 19.42 14.55
CA LYS A 93 -11.83 20.38 13.90
C LYS A 93 -13.27 20.30 14.41
N LYS A 94 -13.77 19.08 14.68
CA LYS A 94 -15.10 18.85 15.28
C LYS A 94 -15.27 19.49 16.66
N LEU A 95 -14.19 19.70 17.42
CA LEU A 95 -14.24 20.33 18.74
C LEU A 95 -14.34 21.86 18.67
N ILE A 96 -13.95 22.47 17.55
CA ILE A 96 -13.94 23.93 17.36
C ILE A 96 -15.27 24.41 16.74
N GLU A 97 -15.93 23.57 15.94
CA GLU A 97 -17.23 23.88 15.31
C GLU A 97 -18.44 23.59 16.24
N GLY A 98 -18.22 23.04 17.43
CA GLY A 98 -19.25 22.70 18.42
C GLY A 98 -19.30 23.61 19.67
N GLY A 99 -18.61 24.75 19.64
CA GLY A 99 -18.52 25.71 20.76
C GLY A 99 -19.20 27.05 20.47
#